data_AF-A0AAU0MN94-F1
#
_entry.id   AF-A0AAU0MN94-F1
#
_cell.length_a   1.000
_cell.length_b   1.000
_cell.length_c   1.000
_cell.angle_alpha   90.00
_cell.angle_beta   90.00
_cell.angle_gamma   90.00
#
_symmetry.space_group_name_H-M   'P 1'
#
loop_
_entity.id
_entity.type
_entity.pdbx_description
1 polymer ?
#
loop_
_entity_poly.entity_id
_entity_poly.type
_entity_poly.pdbx_seq_one_letter_code
_entity_poly.pdbx_strand_id
1 'polypeptide(L)' 'MLNWLISIGLMICIGGLGIYAHSKLGTVRKKDQRPHQVPWGLVMVGCVFLLFLIVVHMMNLIGVETGPEHGMFGRF' A
#
# COMPACT_ATOMS: atom_id res chain seq x y z
N MET A 1 -20.45 -5.99 4.46
CA MET A 1 -19.91 -5.42 5.72
C MET A 1 -18.51 -5.93 6.05
N LEU A 2 -18.27 -7.25 6.10
CA LEU A 2 -16.94 -7.79 6.42
C LEU A 2 -15.82 -7.32 5.46
N ASN A 3 -16.07 -7.34 4.13
CA ASN A 3 -15.09 -6.90 3.14
C ASN A 3 -14.66 -5.43 3.32
N TRP A 4 -15.59 -4.57 3.74
CA TRP A 4 -15.32 -3.17 4.04
C TRP A 4 -14.40 -3.01 5.25
N LEU A 5 -14.69 -3.73 6.33
CA LEU A 5 -13.87 -3.72 7.54
C LEU A 5 -12.45 -4.22 7.26
N ILE A 6 -12.31 -5.31 6.49
CA ILE A 6 -11.01 -5.86 6.10
C ILE A 6 -10.25 -4.85 5.24
N SER A 7 -10.89 -4.25 4.24
CA SER A 7 -10.24 -3.30 3.33
C SER A 7 -9.73 -2.06 4.06
N ILE A 8 -10.56 -1.48 4.94
CA ILE A 8 -10.19 -0.31 5.77
C ILE A 8 -9.09 -0.70 6.76
N GLY A 9 -9.20 -1.86 7.41
CA GLY A 9 -8.18 -2.35 8.33
C GLY A 9 -6.82 -2.54 7.65
N LEU A 10 -6.80 -3.15 6.45
CA LEU A 10 -5.59 -3.29 5.65
C LEU A 10 -5.03 -1.94 5.22
N MET A 11 -5.88 -1.00 4.80
CA MET A 11 -5.45 0.35 4.43
C MET A 11 -4.73 1.06 5.59
N ILE A 12 -5.28 0.98 6.81
CA ILE A 12 -4.67 1.59 7.99
C ILE A 12 -3.35 0.90 8.34
N CYS A 13 -3.31 -0.44 8.36
CA CYS A 13 -2.09 -1.18 8.68
C CYS A 13 -0.96 -0.93 7.69
N ILE A 14 -1.26 -0.99 6.39
CA ILE A 14 -0.25 -0.79 5.33
C ILE A 14 0.16 0.68 5.25
N GLY A 15 -0.79 1.62 5.40
CA GLY A 15 -0.49 3.05 5.49
C GLY A 15 0.43 3.36 6.67
N GLY A 16 0.13 2.82 7.85
CA GLY A 16 0.97 2.95 9.04
C GLY A 16 2.36 2.37 8.83
N LEU A 17 2.46 1.17 8.22
CA LEU A 17 3.75 0.56 7.87
C LEU A 17 4.53 1.40 6.86
N GLY A 18 3.86 1.98 5.86
CA GLY A 18 4.48 2.85 4.86
C GLY A 18 5.06 4.13 5.48
N ILE A 19 4.29 4.79 6.36
CA ILE A 19 4.76 5.97 7.11
C ILE A 19 5.94 5.59 8.00
N TYR A 20 5.86 4.44 8.68
CA TYR A 20 6.96 3.93 9.50
C TYR A 20 8.20 3.65 8.66
N ALA A 21 8.07 2.96 7.53
CA ALA A 21 9.17 2.67 6.62
C ALA A 21 9.82 3.96 6.10
N HIS A 22 9.01 4.96 5.74
CA HIS A 22 9.48 6.28 5.33
C HIS A 22 10.30 6.95 6.44
N SER A 23 9.84 6.89 7.69
CA SER A 23 10.58 7.43 8.85
C SER A 23 11.94 6.77 9.10
N LYS A 24 12.18 5.58 8.51
CA LYS A 24 13.45 4.84 8.61
C LYS A 24 14.40 5.09 7.45
N LEU A 25 13.94 5.68 6.35
CA LEU A 25 14.78 6.00 5.20
C LEU A 25 15.87 7.01 5.57
N GLY A 26 17.09 6.77 5.13
CA GLY A 26 18.23 7.65 5.39
C GLY A 26 18.70 7.72 6.85
N THR A 27 18.06 6.97 7.76
CA THR A 27 18.43 6.93 9.18
C THR A 27 19.24 5.67 9.50
N VAL A 28 20.01 5.76 10.58
CA VAL A 28 20.76 4.63 11.15
C VAL A 28 20.02 3.97 12.29
N ARG A 29 20.34 2.70 12.57
CA ARG A 29 19.73 1.96 13.67
C ARG A 29 20.19 2.55 15.00
N LYS A 30 19.25 3.07 15.80
CA LYS A 30 19.56 3.74 17.09
C LYS A 30 20.38 2.89 18.06
N LYS A 31 20.20 1.56 18.05
CA LYS A 31 20.86 0.62 19.00
C LYS A 31 22.38 0.54 18.82
N ASP A 32 22.88 0.63 17.59
CA ASP A 32 24.29 0.34 17.27
C ASP A 32 24.89 1.28 16.22
N GLN A 33 24.14 2.31 15.79
CA GLN A 33 24.55 3.30 14.79
C GLN A 33 24.95 2.69 13.44
N ARG A 34 24.52 1.47 13.14
CA ARG A 34 24.78 0.81 11.85
C ARG A 34 23.64 1.08 10.85
N PRO A 35 23.90 0.90 9.54
CA PRO A 35 22.84 0.92 8.54
C PRO A 35 21.74 -0.09 8.87
N HIS A 36 20.50 0.25 8.52
CA HIS A 36 19.38 -0.68 8.64
C HIS A 36 19.57 -1.88 7.71
N GLN A 37 19.31 -3.09 8.22
CA GLN A 37 19.35 -4.33 7.43
C GLN A 37 18.10 -4.51 6.57
N VAL A 38 16.98 -3.92 6.99
CA VAL A 38 15.72 -3.95 6.24
C VAL A 38 15.81 -2.92 5.11
N PRO A 39 15.49 -3.29 3.86
CA PRO A 39 15.46 -2.36 2.75
C PRO A 39 14.20 -1.49 2.81
N TRP A 40 14.19 -0.51 3.72
CA TRP A 40 13.02 0.33 4.01
C TRP A 40 12.45 1.03 2.77
N GLY A 41 13.28 1.33 1.76
CA GLY A 41 12.82 1.86 0.48
C GLY A 41 11.94 0.89 -0.30
N LEU A 42 12.34 -0.38 -0.40
CA LEU A 42 11.52 -1.42 -1.02
C LEU A 42 10.23 -1.67 -0.22
N VAL A 43 10.32 -1.66 1.11
CA VAL A 43 9.12 -1.77 1.97
C VAL A 43 8.16 -0.62 1.71
N MET A 44 8.65 0.62 1.62
CA MET A 44 7.83 1.80 1.32
C MET A 44 7.15 1.67 -0.04
N VAL A 45 7.89 1.30 -1.09
CA VAL A 45 7.34 1.10 -2.44
C VAL A 45 6.27 0.01 -2.46
N GLY A 46 6.51 -1.11 -1.77
CA GLY A 46 5.53 -2.19 -1.61
C GLY A 46 4.25 -1.72 -0.89
N CYS A 47 4.39 -0.90 0.16
CA CYS A 47 3.23 -0.33 0.86
C CYS A 47 2.40 0.57 -0.06
N VAL A 48 3.05 1.44 -0.84
CA VAL A 48 2.36 2.32 -1.80
C VAL A 48 1.63 1.50 -2.87
N PHE A 49 2.26 0.47 -3.41
CA PHE A 49 1.63 -0.44 -4.39
C PHE A 49 0.41 -1.15 -3.80
N LEU A 50 0.52 -1.70 -2.59
CA LEU A 50 -0.61 -2.37 -1.94
C LEU A 50 -1.75 -1.40 -1.61
N LEU A 51 -1.44 -0.18 -1.17
CA LEU A 51 -2.47 0.85 -0.96
C LEU A 51 -3.21 1.17 -2.26
N PHE A 52 -2.49 1.28 -3.38
CA PHE A 52 -3.11 1.47 -4.68
C PHE A 52 -4.09 0.32 -5.02
N LEU A 53 -3.68 -0.94 -4.82
CA LEU A 53 -4.56 -2.10 -5.04
C LEU A 53 -5.79 -2.09 -4.12
N ILE A 54 -5.64 -1.69 -2.85
CA ILE A 54 -6.76 -1.58 -1.92
C ILE A 54 -7.75 -0.50 -2.39
N VAL A 55 -7.25 0.64 -2.88
CA VAL A 55 -8.12 1.69 -3.44
C VAL A 55 -8.90 1.16 -4.64
N VAL A 56 -8.23 0.49 -5.58
CA VAL A 56 -8.89 -0.15 -6.74
C VAL A 56 -9.93 -1.17 -6.28
N HIS A 57 -9.61 -1.98 -5.28
CA HIS A 57 -10.55 -2.94 -4.71
C HIS A 57 -11.78 -2.26 -4.09
N MET A 58 -11.58 -1.15 -3.36
CA MET A 58 -12.68 -0.37 -2.79
C MET A 58 -13.55 0.27 -3.87
N MET A 59 -12.97 0.74 -4.98
CA MET A 59 -13.73 1.21 -6.15
C MET A 59 -14.64 0.10 -6.70
N ASN A 60 -14.13 -1.12 -6.82
CA ASN A 60 -14.94 -2.27 -7.24
C ASN A 60 -16.07 -2.57 -6.22
N LEU A 61 -15.83 -2.42 -4.91
CA LEU A 61 -16.86 -2.62 -3.88
C LEU A 61 -18.02 -1.61 -3.95
N ILE A 62 -17.79 -0.41 -4.49
CA ILE A 62 -18.84 0.61 -4.70
C ILE A 62 -19.47 0.53 -6.09
N GLY A 63 -19.13 -0.48 -6.90
CA GLY A 63 -19.68 -0.68 -8.24
C GLY A 63 -18.96 0.12 -9.34
N VAL A 64 -17.80 0.71 -9.04
CA VAL A 64 -16.92 1.28 -10.07
C VAL A 64 -16.01 0.17 -10.56
N GLU A 65 -16.42 -0.48 -11.65
CA GLU A 65 -15.66 -1.59 -12.23
C GLU A 65 -14.40 -1.06 -12.93
N THR A 66 -13.24 -1.58 -12.52
CA THR A 66 -11.91 -1.19 -13.03
C THR A 66 -11.31 -2.22 -13.98
N GLY A 67 -12.12 -3.14 -14.50
CA GLY A 67 -11.68 -4.20 -15.39
C GLY A 67 -11.37 -3.74 -16.83
N PRO A 68 -10.78 -4.62 -17.66
CA PRO A 68 -10.39 -4.31 -19.04
C PRO A 68 -11.55 -3.79 -19.90
N GLU A 69 -12.76 -4.27 -19.63
CA GLU A 69 -14.01 -3.86 -20.28
C GLU A 69 -14.46 -2.42 -19.93
N HIS A 70 -13.90 -1.83 -18.87
CA HIS A 70 -14.20 -0.47 -18.40
C HIS A 70 -13.04 0.52 -18.56
N GLY A 71 -11.95 0.11 -19.22
CA GLY A 71 -10.84 1.01 -19.54
C GLY A 71 -11.24 2.08 -20.55
N MET A 72 -10.62 3.27 -20.47
CA MET A 72 -10.84 4.40 -21.41
C MET A 72 -10.65 3.98 -22.88
N PHE A 73 -9.84 2.95 -23.11
CA PHE A 73 -9.54 2.44 -24.43
C PHE A 73 -10.17 1.06 -24.74
N GLY A 74 -11.05 0.56 -23.85
CA GLY A 74 -11.70 -0.73 -23.99
C GLY A 74 -10.73 -1.91 -23.97
N ARG A 75 -11.26 -3.10 -24.28
CA ARG A 75 -10.49 -4.34 -24.38
C ARG A 75 -9.71 -4.35 -25.69
N PHE A 76 -8.40 -4.11 -25.61
CA PHE A 76 -7.46 -4.41 -26.69
C PHE A 76 -7.03 -5.88 -26.67
#